data_AF-A0A3C0IAD7-F1
#
_entry.id   AF-A0A3C0IAD7-F1
#
_cell.length_a   1.000
_cell.length_b   1.000
_cell.length_c   1.000
_cell.angle_alpha   90.00
_cell.angle_beta   90.00
_cell.angle_gamma   90.00
#
_symmetry.space_group_name_H-M   'P 1'
#
loop_
_entity.id
_entity.type
_entity.pdbx_description
1 polymer ?
#
loop_
_entity_poly.entity_id
_entity_poly.type
_entity_poly.pdbx_seq_one_letter_code
_entity_poly.pdbx_strand_id
1 'polypeptide(L)'
;MTPTNENPANDPKLYDKNDNQLSLTLHKAVANAELLLSYATEQGIDLDPKIIENVVKAKYTEQNQTWTPEQETQFWETFHHLTRAVQPVTIESVLAATQEQIVSIYWFSKLFRLKSKLTLASRAVRVHTFGAFLSLLLLLIFQVYFIIISSFIKEVDNLQQERNKLEDRNTQLLKMAEKDKNITFEIAKLGSMFDENDSQIRVNLEMLGQWQYLIARYVFGSTVSIPKPSNTNISALNLSNQTYRKELQNYGRVQLQVAQQIVNILQLYVLPLLYGMLGAYVFILRVLSKDVKQQTYSQDSEINYRLRISLGILAGLAVGLLFAPSETKSLSSLNLSPLSLAFVAGYAIEVLFTAIDQFITAISKGPREG
;
A
#
# COMPACT_ATOMS: atom_id res chain seq x y z
N MET A 1 -56.70 -51.10 -13.73
CA MET A 1 -55.63 -50.09 -13.59
C MET A 1 -55.50 -49.39 -14.93
N THR A 2 -56.23 -48.29 -15.10
CA THR A 2 -56.14 -47.39 -16.24
C THR A 2 -55.67 -46.05 -15.67
N PRO A 3 -54.56 -45.46 -16.14
CA PRO A 3 -54.09 -44.19 -15.62
C PRO A 3 -54.86 -43.06 -16.29
N THR A 4 -55.45 -42.21 -15.46
CA THR A 4 -56.09 -40.95 -15.82
C THR A 4 -55.03 -39.97 -16.37
N ASN A 5 -55.28 -39.49 -17.58
CA ASN A 5 -54.50 -38.47 -18.27
C ASN A 5 -54.91 -37.08 -17.75
N GLU A 6 -54.22 -36.56 -16.74
CA GLU A 6 -54.34 -35.17 -16.32
C GLU A 6 -53.41 -34.29 -17.19
N ASN A 7 -54.04 -33.50 -18.05
CA ASN A 7 -53.40 -32.47 -18.86
C ASN A 7 -52.94 -31.31 -17.95
N PRO A 8 -51.62 -31.00 -17.83
CA PRO A 8 -51.10 -30.02 -16.88
C PRO A 8 -51.25 -28.54 -17.33
N ALA A 9 -52.10 -28.25 -18.31
CA ALA A 9 -52.15 -26.95 -18.98
C ALA A 9 -53.02 -25.86 -18.30
N ASN A 10 -53.51 -26.06 -17.07
CA ASN A 10 -54.44 -25.11 -16.42
C ASN A 10 -54.13 -24.85 -14.93
N ASP A 11 -52.87 -24.49 -14.60
CA ASP A 11 -52.55 -23.91 -13.29
C ASP A 11 -52.54 -22.35 -13.39
N PRO A 12 -53.56 -21.65 -12.84
CA PRO A 12 -53.68 -20.19 -12.91
C PRO A 12 -52.58 -19.42 -12.13
N LYS A 13 -51.66 -20.11 -11.43
CA LYS A 13 -50.59 -19.47 -10.65
C LYS A 13 -49.34 -19.11 -11.45
N LEU A 14 -49.22 -19.50 -12.72
CA LEU A 14 -48.06 -19.16 -13.55
C LEU A 14 -48.15 -17.79 -14.25
N TYR A 15 -49.35 -17.22 -14.38
CA TYR A 15 -49.56 -15.90 -15.02
C TYR A 15 -49.24 -14.71 -14.08
N ASP A 16 -49.50 -14.83 -12.78
CA ASP A 16 -49.40 -13.73 -11.80
C ASP A 16 -47.94 -13.36 -11.41
N LYS A 17 -47.00 -14.29 -11.56
CA LYS A 17 -45.60 -14.09 -11.12
C LYS A 17 -44.77 -13.27 -12.12
N ASN A 18 -45.08 -13.37 -13.41
CA ASN A 18 -44.40 -12.61 -14.45
C ASN A 18 -44.87 -11.15 -14.51
N ASP A 19 -46.17 -10.89 -14.35
CA ASP A 19 -46.73 -9.53 -14.33
C ASP A 19 -46.20 -8.72 -13.13
N ASN A 20 -46.03 -9.35 -11.97
CA ASN A 20 -45.42 -8.73 -10.79
C ASN A 20 -43.92 -8.44 -10.95
N GLN A 21 -43.18 -9.23 -11.75
CA GLN A 21 -41.77 -8.93 -12.07
C GLN A 21 -41.64 -7.86 -13.15
N LEU A 22 -42.51 -7.90 -14.17
CA LEU A 22 -42.52 -6.95 -15.28
C LEU A 22 -42.90 -5.54 -14.81
N SER A 23 -43.94 -5.43 -13.97
CA SER A 23 -44.32 -4.17 -13.30
C SER A 23 -43.22 -3.66 -12.38
N LEU A 24 -42.53 -4.54 -11.63
CA LEU A 24 -41.38 -4.16 -10.81
C LEU A 24 -40.19 -3.65 -11.65
N THR A 25 -40.00 -4.15 -12.87
CA THR A 25 -38.98 -3.64 -13.80
C THR A 25 -39.36 -2.31 -14.43
N LEU A 26 -40.63 -2.11 -14.84
CA LEU A 26 -41.12 -0.86 -15.42
C LEU A 26 -41.08 0.29 -14.40
N HIS A 27 -41.56 0.05 -13.18
CA HIS A 27 -41.50 1.01 -12.09
C HIS A 27 -40.07 1.53 -11.83
N LYS A 28 -39.09 0.60 -11.76
CA LYS A 28 -37.68 0.95 -11.61
C LYS A 28 -37.15 1.75 -12.80
N ALA A 29 -37.55 1.40 -14.02
CA ALA A 29 -37.12 2.09 -15.23
C ALA A 29 -37.62 3.54 -15.25
N VAL A 30 -38.88 3.79 -14.87
CA VAL A 30 -39.45 5.16 -14.78
C VAL A 30 -38.70 5.98 -13.73
N ALA A 31 -38.46 5.42 -12.55
CA ALA A 31 -37.67 6.09 -11.51
C ALA A 31 -36.23 6.42 -11.99
N ASN A 32 -35.60 5.49 -12.71
CA ASN A 32 -34.28 5.72 -13.31
C ASN A 32 -34.30 6.80 -14.40
N ALA A 33 -35.36 6.85 -15.21
CA ALA A 33 -35.53 7.87 -16.25
C ALA A 33 -35.65 9.28 -15.65
N GLU A 34 -36.39 9.44 -14.54
CA GLU A 34 -36.48 10.71 -13.82
C GLU A 34 -35.12 11.17 -13.28
N LEU A 35 -34.36 10.24 -12.71
CA LEU A 35 -33.02 10.51 -12.18
C LEU A 35 -32.07 11.00 -13.29
N LEU A 36 -32.10 10.36 -14.46
CA LEU A 36 -31.31 10.78 -15.63
C LEU A 36 -31.77 12.13 -16.20
N LEU A 37 -33.08 12.39 -16.21
CA LEU A 37 -33.63 13.66 -16.66
C LEU A 37 -33.23 14.82 -15.73
N SER A 38 -33.28 14.60 -14.41
CA SER A 38 -32.78 15.56 -13.41
C SER A 38 -31.30 15.86 -13.63
N TYR A 39 -30.49 14.80 -13.79
CA TYR A 39 -29.06 14.94 -14.07
C TYR A 39 -28.79 15.74 -15.36
N ALA A 40 -29.46 15.40 -16.46
CA ALA A 40 -29.30 16.09 -17.73
C ALA A 40 -29.64 17.58 -17.63
N THR A 41 -30.70 17.90 -16.88
CA THR A 41 -31.11 19.28 -16.62
C THR A 41 -30.08 20.04 -15.78
N GLU A 42 -29.54 19.43 -14.72
CA GLU A 42 -28.51 20.03 -13.87
C GLU A 42 -27.19 20.30 -14.60
N GLN A 43 -26.82 19.41 -15.52
CA GLN A 43 -25.59 19.55 -16.33
C GLN A 43 -25.78 20.42 -17.57
N GLY A 44 -27.00 20.91 -17.85
CA GLY A 44 -27.31 21.70 -19.03
C GLY A 44 -27.18 20.93 -20.35
N ILE A 45 -27.45 19.62 -20.33
CA ILE A 45 -27.52 18.79 -21.54
C ILE A 45 -28.79 19.16 -22.31
N ASP A 46 -28.63 19.54 -23.57
CA ASP A 46 -29.76 19.87 -24.45
C ASP A 46 -30.52 18.59 -24.81
N LEU A 47 -31.80 18.53 -24.44
CA LEU A 47 -32.67 17.38 -24.66
C LEU A 47 -33.84 17.79 -25.56
N ASP A 48 -34.22 16.90 -26.48
CA ASP A 48 -35.44 17.08 -27.27
C ASP A 48 -36.64 17.25 -26.30
N PRO A 49 -37.44 18.32 -26.43
CA PRO A 49 -38.63 18.54 -25.62
C PRO A 49 -39.56 17.33 -25.54
N LYS A 50 -39.61 16.49 -26.60
CA LYS A 50 -40.39 15.25 -26.62
C LYS A 50 -39.91 14.21 -25.61
N ILE A 51 -38.60 14.14 -25.34
CA ILE A 51 -38.04 13.21 -24.35
C ILE A 51 -38.51 13.61 -22.95
N ILE A 52 -38.43 14.90 -22.65
CA ILE A 52 -38.88 15.46 -21.37
C ILE A 52 -40.38 15.19 -21.17
N GLU A 53 -41.19 15.48 -22.19
CA GLU A 53 -42.63 15.27 -22.16
C GLU A 53 -42.99 13.79 -21.92
N ASN A 54 -42.35 12.86 -22.63
CA ASN A 54 -42.65 11.43 -22.54
C ASN A 54 -42.23 10.83 -21.19
N VAL A 55 -41.10 11.26 -20.61
CA VAL A 55 -40.67 10.83 -19.27
C VAL A 55 -41.63 11.35 -18.19
N VAL A 56 -42.05 12.61 -18.29
CA VAL A 56 -43.03 13.19 -17.36
C VAL A 56 -44.40 12.51 -17.50
N LYS A 57 -44.85 12.21 -18.72
CA LYS A 57 -46.09 11.43 -18.94
C LYS A 57 -45.97 10.04 -18.31
N ALA A 58 -44.87 9.33 -18.55
CA ALA A 58 -44.62 8.00 -17.99
C ALA A 58 -44.71 7.99 -16.45
N LYS A 59 -44.21 9.03 -15.78
CA LYS A 59 -44.36 9.20 -14.31
C LYS A 59 -45.81 9.21 -13.86
N TYR A 60 -46.64 10.04 -14.50
CA TYR A 60 -48.05 10.15 -14.13
C TYR A 60 -48.84 8.90 -14.50
N THR A 61 -48.51 8.25 -15.63
CA THR A 61 -49.09 6.96 -16.04
C THR A 61 -48.77 5.85 -15.02
N GLU A 62 -47.54 5.81 -14.53
CA GLU A 62 -47.10 4.85 -13.50
C GLU A 62 -47.80 5.10 -12.16
N GLN A 63 -47.90 6.36 -11.71
CA GLN A 63 -48.60 6.70 -10.47
C GLN A 63 -50.09 6.31 -10.50
N ASN A 64 -50.73 6.44 -11.66
CA ASN A 64 -52.14 6.10 -11.84
C ASN A 64 -52.35 4.63 -12.25
N GLN A 65 -51.28 3.86 -12.47
CA GLN A 65 -51.31 2.47 -12.97
C GLN A 65 -52.12 2.30 -14.28
N THR A 66 -52.05 3.28 -15.18
CA THR A 66 -52.87 3.33 -16.41
C THR A 66 -52.05 3.06 -17.69
N TRP A 67 -51.09 2.14 -17.65
CA TRP A 67 -50.24 1.84 -18.80
C TRP A 67 -51.01 1.18 -19.94
N THR A 68 -50.84 1.71 -21.15
CA THR A 68 -51.16 0.98 -22.39
C THR A 68 -49.89 0.43 -23.03
N PRO A 69 -49.96 -0.67 -23.80
CA PRO A 69 -48.81 -1.24 -24.49
C PRO A 69 -48.07 -0.25 -25.40
N GLU A 70 -48.79 0.68 -26.02
CA GLU A 70 -48.22 1.73 -26.87
C GLU A 70 -47.44 2.75 -26.06
N GLN A 71 -47.97 3.16 -24.90
CA GLN A 71 -47.29 4.08 -23.98
C GLN A 71 -46.03 3.46 -23.40
N GLU A 72 -46.07 2.17 -23.04
CA GLU A 72 -44.90 1.45 -22.54
C GLU A 72 -43.81 1.37 -23.61
N THR A 73 -44.17 1.04 -24.85
CA THR A 73 -43.22 0.99 -25.97
C THR A 73 -42.57 2.35 -26.22
N GLN A 74 -43.38 3.42 -26.23
CA GLN A 74 -42.90 4.80 -26.39
C GLN A 74 -41.99 5.23 -25.24
N PHE A 75 -42.27 4.78 -24.02
CA PHE A 75 -41.41 5.02 -22.87
C PHE A 75 -40.06 4.34 -23.05
N TRP A 76 -40.00 3.06 -23.42
CA TRP A 76 -38.74 2.34 -23.62
C TRP A 76 -37.87 2.96 -24.73
N GLU A 77 -38.49 3.40 -25.82
CA GLU A 77 -37.80 4.14 -26.89
C GLU A 77 -37.23 5.48 -26.37
N THR A 78 -38.05 6.25 -25.64
CA THR A 78 -37.62 7.50 -25.01
C THR A 78 -36.48 7.27 -24.02
N PHE A 79 -36.56 6.22 -23.21
CA PHE A 79 -35.56 5.86 -22.21
C PHE A 79 -34.23 5.47 -22.86
N HIS A 80 -34.27 4.75 -24.00
CA HIS A 80 -33.09 4.46 -24.81
C HIS A 80 -32.46 5.76 -25.37
N HIS A 81 -33.26 6.70 -25.86
CA HIS A 81 -32.74 7.98 -26.35
C HIS A 81 -32.15 8.85 -25.22
N LEU A 82 -32.80 8.89 -24.06
CA LEU A 82 -32.30 9.59 -22.89
C LEU A 82 -30.97 9.00 -22.41
N THR A 83 -30.88 7.68 -22.24
CA THR A 83 -29.64 7.00 -21.83
C THR A 83 -28.48 7.20 -22.82
N ARG A 84 -28.79 7.36 -24.12
CA ARG A 84 -27.79 7.70 -25.13
C ARG A 84 -27.34 9.16 -25.04
N ALA A 85 -28.25 10.08 -24.75
CA ALA A 85 -27.96 11.50 -24.62
C ALA A 85 -27.08 11.83 -23.39
N VAL A 86 -27.21 11.05 -22.31
CA VAL A 86 -26.43 11.24 -21.08
C VAL A 86 -25.10 10.47 -21.02
N GLN A 87 -24.70 9.79 -22.10
CA GLN A 87 -23.38 9.14 -22.17
C GLN A 87 -22.26 10.16 -21.90
N PRO A 88 -21.22 9.83 -21.11
CA PRO A 88 -20.83 8.49 -20.62
C PRO A 88 -21.48 8.05 -19.29
N VAL A 89 -22.43 8.81 -18.75
CA VAL A 89 -23.01 8.55 -17.42
C VAL A 89 -24.07 7.45 -17.49
N THR A 90 -23.94 6.45 -16.61
CA THR A 90 -24.89 5.35 -16.46
C THR A 90 -25.81 5.58 -15.28
N ILE A 91 -26.98 4.92 -15.29
CA ILE A 91 -27.95 4.94 -14.18
C ILE A 91 -27.28 4.55 -12.86
N GLU A 92 -26.44 3.49 -12.89
CA GLU A 92 -25.68 3.05 -11.72
C GLU A 92 -24.75 4.14 -11.18
N SER A 93 -24.20 4.95 -12.07
CA SER A 93 -23.30 6.04 -11.69
C SER A 93 -24.02 7.19 -11.02
N VAL A 94 -25.16 7.62 -11.57
CA VAL A 94 -25.99 8.66 -10.95
C VAL A 94 -26.56 8.18 -9.63
N LEU A 95 -27.01 6.91 -9.54
CA LEU A 95 -27.46 6.31 -8.28
C LEU A 95 -26.32 6.21 -7.26
N ALA A 96 -25.11 5.84 -7.67
CA ALA A 96 -23.95 5.78 -6.78
C ALA A 96 -23.51 7.17 -6.27
N ALA A 97 -23.81 8.23 -7.02
CA ALA A 97 -23.56 9.62 -6.66
C ALA A 97 -24.67 10.25 -5.81
N THR A 98 -25.94 9.89 -6.02
CA THR A 98 -27.12 10.56 -5.43
C THR A 98 -27.82 9.77 -4.33
N GLN A 99 -27.79 8.43 -4.36
CA GLN A 99 -28.51 7.61 -3.39
C GLN A 99 -27.71 7.47 -2.09
N GLU A 100 -28.14 8.19 -1.06
CA GLU A 100 -27.61 8.05 0.31
C GLU A 100 -28.02 6.69 0.90
N GLN A 101 -27.06 5.79 1.11
CA GLN A 101 -27.29 4.56 1.87
C GLN A 101 -26.79 4.71 3.32
N ILE A 102 -27.55 4.18 4.29
CA ILE A 102 -27.12 4.07 5.68
C ILE A 102 -26.14 2.89 5.77
N VAL A 103 -24.84 3.16 5.84
CA VAL A 103 -23.83 2.11 5.90
C VAL A 103 -23.01 2.19 7.19
N SER A 104 -22.91 1.06 7.89
CA SER A 104 -22.02 0.87 9.04
C SER A 104 -20.61 0.54 8.54
N ILE A 105 -19.65 1.45 8.72
CA ILE A 105 -18.23 1.17 8.48
C ILE A 105 -17.74 0.30 9.64
N TYR A 106 -17.76 -1.02 9.45
CA TYR A 106 -17.71 -2.03 10.52
C TYR A 106 -16.56 -1.87 11.54
N TRP A 107 -15.40 -1.35 11.14
CA TRP A 107 -14.24 -1.21 12.04
C TRP A 107 -14.02 0.21 12.60
N PHE A 108 -14.38 1.26 11.84
CA PHE A 108 -14.25 2.67 12.27
C PHE A 108 -15.43 3.17 13.11
N SER A 109 -16.62 2.60 12.93
CA SER A 109 -17.83 2.97 13.68
C SER A 109 -17.74 2.58 15.17
N LYS A 110 -16.94 1.55 15.50
CA LYS A 110 -16.71 1.12 16.89
C LYS A 110 -15.84 2.09 17.67
N LEU A 111 -14.88 2.75 17.01
CA LEU A 111 -13.93 3.66 17.65
C LEU A 111 -14.52 5.07 17.84
N PHE A 112 -15.34 5.55 16.91
CA PHE A 112 -15.85 6.93 16.92
C PHE A 112 -17.37 7.08 17.02
N ARG A 113 -18.18 6.00 17.04
CA ARG A 113 -19.66 6.05 17.17
C ARG A 113 -20.38 6.97 16.18
N LEU A 114 -19.80 7.33 15.04
CA LEU A 114 -20.49 8.11 14.01
C LEU A 114 -21.21 7.19 13.02
N LYS A 115 -22.54 7.25 13.00
CA LYS A 115 -23.37 6.78 11.88
C LYS A 115 -23.57 7.97 10.94
N SER A 116 -23.05 7.91 9.72
CA SER A 116 -23.26 8.95 8.71
C SER A 116 -23.92 8.35 7.46
N LYS A 117 -24.92 9.04 6.90
CA LYS A 117 -25.45 8.75 5.56
C LYS A 117 -24.37 9.11 4.54
N LEU A 118 -23.99 8.18 3.68
CA LEU A 118 -22.96 8.40 2.66
C LEU A 118 -23.41 7.77 1.35
N THR A 119 -23.10 8.45 0.25
CA THR A 119 -23.26 7.91 -1.10
C THR A 119 -22.16 6.85 -1.37
N LEU A 120 -22.40 5.94 -2.30
CA LEU A 120 -21.45 4.85 -2.62
C LEU A 120 -20.10 5.41 -3.09
N ALA A 121 -20.11 6.46 -3.90
CA ALA A 121 -18.90 7.17 -4.32
C ALA A 121 -18.15 7.79 -3.13
N SER A 122 -18.86 8.43 -2.20
CA SER A 122 -18.27 9.02 -0.99
C SER A 122 -17.63 7.97 -0.07
N ARG A 123 -18.22 6.78 0.02
CA ARG A 123 -17.66 5.65 0.76
C ARG A 123 -16.35 5.18 0.14
N ALA A 124 -16.31 4.99 -1.18
CA ALA A 124 -15.09 4.58 -1.89
C ALA A 124 -13.97 5.58 -1.65
N VAL A 125 -14.27 6.90 -1.72
CA VAL A 125 -13.30 7.96 -1.42
C VAL A 125 -12.74 7.79 -0.02
N ARG A 126 -13.59 7.63 0.99
CA ARG A 126 -13.14 7.50 2.38
C ARG A 126 -12.29 6.25 2.59
N VAL A 127 -12.68 5.10 2.06
CA VAL A 127 -11.96 3.83 2.24
C VAL A 127 -10.58 3.89 1.59
N HIS A 128 -10.49 4.36 0.34
CA HIS A 128 -9.21 4.45 -0.36
C HIS A 128 -8.33 5.57 0.18
N THR A 129 -8.92 6.70 0.61
CA THR A 129 -8.19 7.78 1.29
C THR A 129 -7.62 7.30 2.61
N PHE A 130 -8.41 6.59 3.41
CA PHE A 130 -7.94 6.00 4.65
C PHE A 130 -6.84 4.96 4.40
N GLY A 131 -7.02 4.09 3.40
CA GLY A 131 -5.99 3.13 2.99
C GLY A 131 -4.68 3.81 2.59
N ALA A 132 -4.75 4.92 1.85
CA ALA A 132 -3.59 5.73 1.49
C ALA A 132 -2.90 6.31 2.74
N PHE A 133 -3.66 6.93 3.65
CA PHE A 133 -3.12 7.45 4.91
C PHE A 133 -2.51 6.35 5.78
N LEU A 134 -3.15 5.19 5.88
CA LEU A 134 -2.62 4.04 6.61
C LEU A 134 -1.32 3.54 5.98
N SER A 135 -1.27 3.43 4.65
CA SER A 135 -0.05 3.02 3.94
C SER A 135 1.09 4.01 4.15
N LEU A 136 0.80 5.33 4.13
CA LEU A 136 1.76 6.39 4.40
C LEU A 136 2.25 6.36 5.85
N LEU A 137 1.34 6.15 6.82
CA LEU A 137 1.69 6.03 8.23
C LEU A 137 2.61 4.82 8.48
N LEU A 138 2.26 3.65 7.91
CA LEU A 138 3.09 2.46 8.00
C LEU A 138 4.47 2.70 7.36
N LEU A 139 4.50 3.30 6.17
CA LEU A 139 5.74 3.66 5.49
C LEU A 139 6.60 4.57 6.37
N LEU A 140 6.03 5.60 6.98
CA LEU A 140 6.74 6.50 7.88
C LEU A 140 7.33 5.75 9.08
N ILE A 141 6.56 4.87 9.73
CA ILE A 141 7.02 4.07 10.86
C ILE A 141 8.23 3.20 10.46
N PHE A 142 8.10 2.44 9.37
CA PHE A 142 9.18 1.57 8.90
C PHE A 142 10.40 2.35 8.40
N GLN A 143 10.19 3.51 7.79
CA GLN A 143 11.27 4.37 7.29
C GLN A 143 12.06 5.01 8.43
N VAL A 144 11.38 5.53 9.46
CA VAL A 144 12.04 6.04 10.67
C VAL A 144 12.88 4.95 11.32
N TYR A 145 12.32 3.74 11.46
CA TYR A 145 13.06 2.62 12.01
C TYR A 145 14.29 2.25 11.17
N PHE A 146 14.15 2.15 9.85
CA PHE A 146 15.26 1.90 8.94
C PHE A 146 16.38 2.94 9.09
N ILE A 147 16.03 4.23 9.18
CA ILE A 147 17.00 5.33 9.34
C ILE A 147 17.74 5.19 10.68
N ILE A 148 17.02 4.95 11.79
CA ILE A 148 17.63 4.85 13.11
C ILE A 148 18.61 3.67 13.17
N ILE A 149 18.20 2.47 12.75
CA ILE A 149 19.08 1.29 12.80
C ILE A 149 20.29 1.45 11.87
N SER A 150 20.08 1.95 10.65
CA SER A 150 21.20 2.16 9.73
C SER A 150 22.19 3.22 10.23
N SER A 151 21.72 4.23 10.97
CA SER A 151 22.58 5.20 11.65
C SER A 151 23.45 4.55 12.72
N PHE A 152 22.87 3.70 13.57
CA PHE A 152 23.62 2.98 14.60
C PHE A 152 24.63 1.99 14.02
N ILE A 153 24.26 1.25 12.96
CA ILE A 153 25.18 0.35 12.27
C ILE A 153 26.40 1.12 11.75
N LYS A 154 26.16 2.25 11.06
CA LYS A 154 27.24 3.10 10.52
C LYS A 154 28.13 3.67 11.62
N GLU A 155 27.55 4.15 12.71
CA GLU A 155 28.29 4.73 13.82
C GLU A 155 29.18 3.68 14.50
N VAL A 156 28.63 2.50 14.79
CA VAL A 156 29.41 1.41 15.40
C VAL A 156 30.52 0.93 14.46
N ASP A 157 30.27 0.83 13.15
CA ASP A 157 31.30 0.44 12.18
C ASP A 157 32.43 1.48 12.11
N ASN A 158 32.10 2.77 12.10
CA ASN A 158 33.09 3.85 12.13
C ASN A 158 33.94 3.82 13.42
N LEU A 159 33.31 3.67 14.57
CA LEU A 159 33.99 3.54 15.85
C LEU A 159 34.90 2.30 15.92
N GLN A 160 34.45 1.17 15.35
CA GLN A 160 35.28 -0.04 15.24
C GLN A 160 36.48 0.17 14.32
N GLN A 161 36.31 0.88 13.20
CA GLN A 161 37.42 1.23 12.32
C GLN A 161 38.44 2.15 13.01
N GLU A 162 37.98 3.15 13.77
CA GLU A 162 38.85 4.00 14.58
C GLU A 162 39.58 3.20 15.66
N ARG A 163 38.87 2.30 16.36
CA ARG A 163 39.43 1.42 17.38
C ARG A 163 40.51 0.50 16.81
N ASN A 164 40.33 -0.04 15.60
CA ASN A 164 41.35 -0.86 14.93
C ASN A 164 42.61 -0.04 14.59
N LYS A 165 42.45 1.21 14.13
CA LYS A 165 43.60 2.13 13.89
C LYS A 165 44.37 2.42 15.19
N LEU A 166 43.65 2.61 16.30
CA LEU A 166 44.29 2.78 17.60
C LEU A 166 45.05 1.51 18.01
N GLU A 167 44.51 0.30 17.74
CA GLU A 167 45.15 -1.00 18.03
C GLU A 167 46.46 -1.19 17.27
N ASP A 168 46.47 -0.83 16.00
CA ASP A 168 47.68 -0.85 15.19
C ASP A 168 48.75 0.11 15.77
N ARG A 169 48.33 1.32 16.16
CA ARG A 169 49.24 2.32 16.76
C ARG A 169 49.78 1.87 18.12
N ASN A 170 48.95 1.24 18.95
CA ASN A 170 49.37 0.72 20.24
C ASN A 170 50.41 -0.40 20.07
N THR A 171 50.18 -1.30 19.12
CA THR A 171 51.10 -2.38 18.79
C THR A 171 52.45 -1.85 18.29
N GLN A 172 52.44 -0.75 17.52
CA GLN A 172 53.67 -0.07 17.09
C GLN A 172 54.42 0.57 18.26
N LEU A 173 53.72 1.32 19.12
CA LEU A 173 54.33 1.99 20.28
C LEU A 173 54.89 0.99 21.30
N LEU A 174 54.23 -0.14 21.54
CA LEU A 174 54.76 -1.19 22.41
C LEU A 174 56.11 -1.74 21.91
N LYS A 175 56.26 -1.94 20.60
CA LYS A 175 57.55 -2.35 19.98
C LYS A 175 58.64 -1.28 20.15
N MET A 176 58.26 -0.01 20.20
CA MET A 176 59.20 1.11 20.42
C MET A 176 59.55 1.27 21.90
N ALA A 177 58.59 1.05 22.81
CA ALA A 177 58.76 1.14 24.25
C ALA A 177 59.70 0.08 24.84
N GLU A 178 59.87 -1.06 24.17
CA GLU A 178 60.95 -2.01 24.47
C GLU A 178 62.35 -1.39 24.38
N LYS A 179 62.50 -0.29 23.63
CA LYS A 179 63.77 0.44 23.42
C LYS A 179 63.86 1.79 24.15
N ASP A 180 62.74 2.42 24.49
CA ASP A 180 62.71 3.74 25.14
C ASP A 180 61.66 3.80 26.27
N LYS A 181 62.13 4.10 27.49
CA LYS A 181 61.31 4.18 28.71
C LYS A 181 60.46 5.45 28.81
N ASN A 182 60.66 6.46 27.95
CA ASN A 182 59.86 7.70 27.97
C ASN A 182 58.51 7.59 27.25
N ILE A 183 58.23 6.47 26.56
CA ILE A 183 57.01 6.26 25.75
C ILE A 183 55.77 5.94 26.63
N THR A 184 55.95 5.76 27.95
CA THR A 184 54.88 5.37 28.87
C THR A 184 53.70 6.36 28.90
N PHE A 185 53.96 7.66 28.76
CA PHE A 185 52.91 8.68 28.73
C PHE A 185 52.04 8.57 27.46
N GLU A 186 52.64 8.29 26.31
CA GLU A 186 51.90 8.10 25.05
C GLU A 186 51.04 6.83 25.09
N ILE A 187 51.55 5.75 25.68
CA ILE A 187 50.80 4.51 25.90
C ILE A 187 49.60 4.77 26.82
N ALA A 188 49.78 5.53 27.91
CA ALA A 188 48.70 5.89 28.82
C ALA A 188 47.62 6.75 28.14
N LYS A 189 48.04 7.76 27.36
CA LYS A 189 47.12 8.59 26.57
C LYS A 189 46.33 7.76 25.56
N LEU A 190 47.00 6.85 24.85
CA LEU A 190 46.37 5.97 23.88
C LEU A 190 45.38 5.01 24.57
N GLY A 191 45.75 4.46 25.73
CA GLY A 191 44.86 3.66 26.58
C GLY A 191 43.54 4.40 26.90
N SER A 192 43.63 5.66 27.31
CA SER A 192 42.44 6.49 27.56
C SER A 192 41.56 6.67 26.32
N MET A 193 42.16 6.84 25.13
CA MET A 193 41.41 6.97 23.87
C MET A 193 40.71 5.66 23.49
N PHE A 194 41.32 4.50 23.76
CA PHE A 194 40.63 3.22 23.60
C PHE A 194 39.46 3.06 24.53
N ASP A 195 39.65 3.39 25.82
CA ASP A 195 38.60 3.20 26.81
C ASP A 195 37.41 4.14 26.52
N GLU A 196 37.66 5.34 26.01
CA GLU A 196 36.62 6.24 25.50
C GLU A 196 35.88 5.62 24.30
N ASN A 197 36.60 5.10 23.30
CA ASN A 197 35.99 4.49 22.12
C ASN A 197 35.19 3.21 22.47
N ASP A 198 35.76 2.30 23.28
CA ASP A 198 35.07 1.11 23.78
C ASP A 198 33.79 1.48 24.55
N SER A 199 33.81 2.59 25.30
CA SER A 199 32.63 3.13 25.97
C SER A 199 31.56 3.61 24.99
N GLN A 200 31.93 4.34 23.93
CA GLN A 200 31.01 4.80 22.89
C GLN A 200 30.41 3.64 22.11
N ILE A 201 31.23 2.65 21.73
CA ILE A 201 30.78 1.41 21.08
C ILE A 201 29.75 0.70 21.94
N ARG A 202 30.02 0.54 23.25
CA ARG A 202 29.09 -0.11 24.17
C ARG A 202 27.75 0.62 24.23
N VAL A 203 27.74 1.94 24.41
CA VAL A 203 26.49 2.72 24.49
C VAL A 203 25.69 2.59 23.20
N ASN A 204 26.35 2.69 22.03
CA ASN A 204 25.68 2.54 20.73
C ASN A 204 25.11 1.13 20.51
N LEU A 205 25.84 0.09 20.92
CA LEU A 205 25.34 -1.29 20.89
C LEU A 205 24.18 -1.50 21.87
N GLU A 206 24.22 -0.90 23.05
CA GLU A 206 23.09 -0.97 23.99
C GLU A 206 21.84 -0.30 23.41
N MET A 207 21.98 0.88 22.81
CA MET A 207 20.87 1.57 22.14
C MET A 207 20.34 0.74 20.96
N LEU A 208 21.22 0.18 20.13
CA LEU A 208 20.85 -0.69 19.02
C LEU A 208 20.03 -1.90 19.51
N GLY A 209 20.48 -2.54 20.59
CA GLY A 209 19.78 -3.67 21.20
C GLY A 209 18.41 -3.30 21.77
N GLN A 210 18.26 -2.10 22.35
CA GLN A 210 16.96 -1.61 22.81
C GLN A 210 15.98 -1.42 21.64
N TRP A 211 16.43 -0.84 20.53
CA TRP A 211 15.62 -0.67 19.33
C TRP A 211 15.23 -2.01 18.70
N GLN A 212 16.15 -2.96 18.63
CA GLN A 212 15.86 -4.33 18.18
C GLN A 212 14.82 -5.00 19.09
N TYR A 213 14.97 -4.86 20.42
CA TYR A 213 14.01 -5.42 21.37
C TYR A 213 12.61 -4.83 21.23
N LEU A 214 12.50 -3.51 21.02
CA LEU A 214 11.20 -2.86 20.81
C LEU A 214 10.45 -3.50 19.65
N ILE A 215 11.11 -3.70 18.51
CA ILE A 215 10.45 -4.32 17.35
C ILE A 215 10.26 -5.82 17.49
N ALA A 216 11.23 -6.53 18.07
CA ALA A 216 11.07 -7.94 18.42
C ALA A 216 9.80 -8.17 19.25
N ARG A 217 9.55 -7.28 20.22
CA ARG A 217 8.38 -7.33 21.09
C ARG A 217 7.09 -6.96 20.38
N TYR A 218 7.04 -5.85 19.64
CA TYR A 218 5.80 -5.35 19.03
C TYR A 218 5.43 -6.06 17.72
N VAL A 219 6.41 -6.49 16.93
CA VAL A 219 6.19 -7.11 15.61
C VAL A 219 6.17 -8.63 15.71
N PHE A 220 7.14 -9.23 16.42
CA PHE A 220 7.32 -10.69 16.47
C PHE A 220 6.85 -11.33 17.78
N GLY A 221 6.41 -10.55 18.77
CA GLY A 221 6.04 -11.06 20.09
C GLY A 221 7.19 -11.76 20.84
N SER A 222 8.44 -11.51 20.42
CA SER A 222 9.63 -12.19 20.93
C SER A 222 10.45 -11.28 21.84
N THR A 223 11.13 -11.87 22.82
CA THR A 223 11.92 -11.16 23.84
C THR A 223 13.37 -11.62 23.90
N VAL A 224 13.90 -12.13 22.79
CA VAL A 224 15.29 -12.60 22.72
C VAL A 224 16.22 -11.45 23.12
N SER A 225 16.88 -11.61 24.26
CA SER A 225 17.86 -10.65 24.77
C SER A 225 19.25 -11.21 24.50
N ILE A 226 20.07 -10.43 23.80
CA ILE A 226 21.47 -10.79 23.57
C ILE A 226 22.23 -10.56 24.89
N PRO A 227 22.91 -11.57 25.46
CA PRO A 227 23.64 -11.43 26.71
C PRO A 227 24.62 -10.26 26.65
N LYS A 228 24.50 -9.33 27.60
CA LYS A 228 25.37 -8.16 27.69
C LYS A 228 26.75 -8.57 28.23
N PRO A 229 27.83 -7.88 27.82
CA PRO A 229 29.16 -8.13 28.40
C PRO A 229 29.12 -7.90 29.92
N SER A 230 29.85 -8.75 30.65
CA SER A 230 29.91 -8.64 32.11
C SER A 230 30.61 -7.34 32.53
N ASN A 231 29.99 -6.58 33.43
CA ASN A 231 30.47 -5.27 33.89
C ASN A 231 31.48 -5.35 35.06
N THR A 232 32.25 -6.44 35.16
CA THR A 232 33.23 -6.63 36.23
C THR A 232 34.15 -5.40 36.30
N ASN A 233 34.21 -4.78 37.48
CA ASN A 233 34.98 -3.57 37.74
C ASN A 233 36.35 -3.65 37.07
N ILE A 234 36.59 -2.74 36.12
CA ILE A 234 37.76 -2.61 35.23
C ILE A 234 39.07 -2.34 36.02
N SER A 235 39.01 -2.37 37.35
CA SER A 235 40.10 -2.04 38.27
C SER A 235 41.08 -3.18 38.57
N ALA A 236 41.06 -4.32 37.87
CA ALA A 236 41.94 -5.45 38.17
C ALA A 236 42.74 -5.97 36.95
N LEU A 237 43.97 -5.47 36.78
CA LEU A 237 45.08 -6.04 35.98
C LEU A 237 44.80 -6.27 34.48
N ASN A 238 45.81 -5.98 33.64
CA ASN A 238 45.78 -6.01 32.16
C ASN A 238 45.10 -7.24 31.48
N LEU A 239 44.93 -8.36 32.18
CA LEU A 239 44.25 -9.56 31.72
C LEU A 239 42.71 -9.43 31.66
N SER A 240 42.09 -8.67 32.58
CA SER A 240 40.64 -8.45 32.58
C SER A 240 40.18 -7.54 31.43
N ASN A 241 41.00 -6.55 31.07
CA ASN A 241 40.74 -5.62 29.97
C ASN A 241 40.71 -6.33 28.60
N GLN A 242 41.57 -7.33 28.37
CA GLN A 242 41.56 -8.09 27.11
C GLN A 242 40.33 -8.99 26.97
N THR A 243 39.91 -9.65 28.05
CA THR A 243 38.70 -10.50 28.05
C THR A 243 37.45 -9.68 27.82
N TYR A 244 37.29 -8.57 28.54
CA TYR A 244 36.18 -7.64 28.35
C TYR A 244 36.11 -7.11 26.91
N ARG A 245 37.24 -6.71 26.33
CA ARG A 245 37.29 -6.24 24.93
C ARG A 245 36.86 -7.31 23.93
N LYS A 246 37.27 -8.57 24.14
CA LYS A 246 36.81 -9.71 23.31
C LYS A 246 35.31 -9.97 23.46
N GLU A 247 34.78 -9.88 24.69
CA GLU A 247 33.34 -10.00 24.94
C GLU A 247 32.54 -8.89 24.26
N LEU A 248 32.99 -7.63 24.38
CA LEU A 248 32.36 -6.47 23.74
C LEU A 248 32.39 -6.59 22.21
N GLN A 249 33.50 -7.05 21.64
CA GLN A 249 33.62 -7.30 20.21
C GLN A 249 32.65 -8.40 19.75
N ASN A 250 32.60 -9.52 20.47
CA ASN A 250 31.68 -10.63 20.16
C ASN A 250 30.22 -10.17 20.26
N TYR A 251 29.88 -9.43 21.31
CA TYR A 251 28.56 -8.83 21.50
C TYR A 251 28.20 -7.90 20.33
N GLY A 252 29.12 -7.01 19.95
CA GLY A 252 28.96 -6.10 18.82
C GLY A 252 28.75 -6.82 17.50
N ARG A 253 29.52 -7.88 17.22
CA ARG A 253 29.36 -8.68 15.99
C ARG A 253 27.97 -9.29 15.89
N VAL A 254 27.47 -9.92 16.96
CA VAL A 254 26.13 -10.54 16.95
C VAL A 254 25.05 -9.48 16.78
N GLN A 255 25.13 -8.38 17.52
CA GLN A 255 24.21 -7.25 17.43
C GLN A 255 24.13 -6.64 16.02
N LEU A 256 25.29 -6.34 15.42
CA LEU A 256 25.38 -5.78 14.08
C LEU A 256 24.87 -6.75 13.02
N GLN A 257 25.18 -8.04 13.14
CA GLN A 257 24.69 -9.05 12.21
C GLN A 257 23.16 -9.10 12.22
N VAL A 258 22.53 -9.12 13.40
CA VAL A 258 21.07 -9.09 13.52
C VAL A 258 20.51 -7.79 12.94
N ALA A 259 21.10 -6.64 13.27
CA ALA A 259 20.67 -5.34 12.77
C ALA A 259 20.71 -5.27 11.24
N GLN A 260 21.82 -5.74 10.64
CA GLN A 260 22.01 -5.74 9.19
C GLN A 260 20.98 -6.64 8.50
N GLN A 261 20.67 -7.81 9.06
CA GLN A 261 19.64 -8.68 8.50
C GLN A 261 18.25 -8.02 8.54
N ILE A 262 17.92 -7.36 9.65
CA ILE A 262 16.64 -6.62 9.76
C ILE A 262 16.58 -5.50 8.72
N VAL A 263 17.64 -4.71 8.57
CA VAL A 263 17.73 -3.63 7.57
C VAL A 263 17.60 -4.18 6.16
N ASN A 264 18.28 -5.29 5.85
CA ASN A 264 18.20 -5.94 4.53
C ASN A 264 16.77 -6.39 4.23
N ILE A 265 16.08 -7.01 5.20
CA ILE A 265 14.68 -7.44 5.02
C ILE A 265 13.76 -6.22 4.77
N LEU A 266 13.96 -5.14 5.52
CA LEU A 266 13.19 -3.92 5.33
C LEU A 266 13.42 -3.31 3.95
N GLN A 267 14.67 -3.26 3.51
CA GLN A 267 15.04 -2.62 2.26
C GLN A 267 14.64 -3.44 1.02
N LEU A 268 14.74 -4.77 1.06
CA LEU A 268 14.39 -5.64 -0.08
C LEU A 268 12.89 -5.91 -0.19
N TYR A 269 12.18 -6.02 0.94
CA TYR A 269 10.81 -6.52 0.96
C TYR A 269 9.82 -5.49 1.47
N VAL A 270 10.00 -5.01 2.71
CA VAL A 270 8.95 -4.23 3.40
C VAL A 270 8.78 -2.84 2.78
N LEU A 271 9.87 -2.10 2.59
CA LEU A 271 9.81 -0.74 2.04
C LEU A 271 9.30 -0.76 0.59
N PRO A 272 9.87 -1.53 -0.36
CA PRO A 272 9.39 -1.54 -1.73
C PRO A 272 7.91 -1.93 -1.86
N LEU A 273 7.45 -2.88 -1.04
CA LEU A 273 6.04 -3.25 -0.94
C LEU A 273 5.15 -2.07 -0.55
N LEU A 274 5.52 -1.35 0.53
CA LEU A 274 4.75 -0.21 1.02
C LEU A 274 4.79 0.98 0.05
N TYR A 275 5.94 1.23 -0.60
CA TYR A 275 6.06 2.25 -1.64
C TYR A 275 5.18 1.92 -2.85
N GLY A 276 5.15 0.65 -3.31
CA GLY A 276 4.26 0.20 -4.38
C GLY A 276 2.77 0.29 -4.02
N MET A 277 2.42 -0.08 -2.79
CA MET A 277 1.07 0.08 -2.25
C MET A 277 0.63 1.55 -2.23
N LEU A 278 1.48 2.46 -1.76
CA LEU A 278 1.22 3.90 -1.75
C LEU A 278 1.04 4.43 -3.18
N GLY A 279 1.90 4.00 -4.13
CA GLY A 279 1.77 4.34 -5.54
C GLY A 279 0.41 3.96 -6.12
N ALA A 280 -0.07 2.74 -5.83
CA ALA A 280 -1.39 2.28 -6.25
C ALA A 280 -2.53 3.11 -5.64
N TYR A 281 -2.44 3.46 -4.35
CA TYR A 281 -3.42 4.34 -3.73
C TYR A 281 -3.45 5.74 -4.34
N VAL A 282 -2.29 6.33 -4.63
CA VAL A 282 -2.22 7.64 -5.30
C VAL A 282 -2.88 7.59 -6.68
N PHE A 283 -2.68 6.51 -7.43
CA PHE A 283 -3.38 6.30 -8.69
C PHE A 283 -4.90 6.23 -8.49
N ILE A 284 -5.37 5.40 -7.54
CA ILE A 284 -6.80 5.24 -7.26
C ILE A 284 -7.43 6.55 -6.83
N LEU A 285 -6.79 7.31 -5.95
CA LEU A 285 -7.29 8.62 -5.51
C LEU A 285 -7.39 9.61 -6.67
N ARG A 286 -6.43 9.58 -7.62
CA ARG A 286 -6.48 10.40 -8.83
C ARG A 286 -7.66 10.03 -9.73
N VAL A 287 -7.86 8.73 -9.97
CA VAL A 287 -8.99 8.22 -10.78
C VAL A 287 -10.31 8.54 -10.11
N LEU A 288 -10.44 8.25 -8.82
CA LEU A 288 -11.65 8.49 -8.06
C LEU A 288 -11.98 9.98 -7.95
N SER A 289 -10.98 10.86 -7.82
CA SER A 289 -11.20 12.31 -7.88
C SER A 289 -11.73 12.75 -9.25
N LYS A 290 -11.39 12.06 -10.34
CA LYS A 290 -11.92 12.33 -11.67
C LYS A 290 -13.35 11.80 -11.80
N ASP A 291 -13.59 10.56 -11.39
CA ASP A 291 -14.89 9.89 -11.53
C ASP A 291 -15.98 10.57 -10.67
N VAL A 292 -15.63 11.00 -9.46
CA VAL A 292 -16.54 11.74 -8.58
C VAL A 292 -16.89 13.11 -9.18
N LYS A 293 -15.92 13.81 -9.79
CA LYS A 293 -16.16 15.09 -10.47
C LYS A 293 -17.03 14.94 -11.72
N GLN A 294 -16.89 13.81 -12.42
CA GLN A 294 -17.62 13.54 -13.67
C GLN A 294 -18.94 12.80 -13.43
N GLN A 295 -19.26 12.43 -12.18
CA GLN A 295 -20.39 11.57 -11.84
C GLN A 295 -20.42 10.28 -12.68
N THR A 296 -19.25 9.67 -12.92
CA THR A 296 -19.06 8.42 -13.70
C THR A 296 -18.67 7.21 -12.84
N TYR A 297 -18.72 7.34 -11.51
CA TYR A 297 -18.37 6.25 -10.59
C TYR A 297 -19.38 5.09 -10.65
N SER A 298 -18.95 3.92 -11.11
CA SER A 298 -19.75 2.68 -11.09
C SER A 298 -19.34 1.73 -9.96
N GLN A 299 -20.21 0.81 -9.54
CA GLN A 299 -19.86 -0.21 -8.52
C GLN A 299 -18.76 -1.18 -9.00
N ASP A 300 -18.72 -1.51 -10.30
CA ASP A 300 -17.68 -2.35 -10.90
C ASP A 300 -16.26 -1.78 -10.74
N SER A 301 -16.16 -0.46 -10.54
CA SER A 301 -14.88 0.20 -10.28
C SER A 301 -14.20 -0.31 -9.01
N GLU A 302 -14.95 -0.79 -8.00
CA GLU A 302 -14.39 -1.29 -6.73
C GLU A 302 -13.51 -2.54 -6.95
N ILE A 303 -13.89 -3.41 -7.89
CA ILE A 303 -13.11 -4.62 -8.23
C ILE A 303 -11.77 -4.22 -8.86
N ASN A 304 -11.81 -3.28 -9.81
CA ASN A 304 -10.62 -2.77 -10.47
C ASN A 304 -9.65 -2.11 -9.49
N TYR A 305 -10.16 -1.35 -8.50
CA TYR A 305 -9.33 -0.75 -7.47
C TYR A 305 -8.64 -1.78 -6.57
N ARG A 306 -9.33 -2.86 -6.18
CA ARG A 306 -8.73 -3.93 -5.38
C ARG A 306 -7.62 -4.65 -6.14
N LEU A 307 -7.87 -5.00 -7.40
CA LEU A 307 -6.85 -5.60 -8.28
C LEU A 307 -5.65 -4.67 -8.44
N ARG A 308 -5.89 -3.36 -8.62
CA ARG A 308 -4.83 -2.36 -8.75
C ARG A 308 -3.92 -2.28 -7.52
N ILE A 309 -4.48 -2.37 -6.31
CA ILE A 309 -3.69 -2.39 -5.07
C ILE A 309 -2.80 -3.64 -5.02
N SER A 310 -3.36 -4.83 -5.26
CA SER A 310 -2.60 -6.07 -5.25
C SER A 310 -1.47 -6.07 -6.27
N LEU A 311 -1.75 -5.61 -7.49
CA LEU A 311 -0.75 -5.49 -8.54
C LEU A 311 0.33 -4.46 -8.14
N GLY A 312 -0.05 -3.31 -7.56
CA GLY A 312 0.91 -2.29 -7.12
C GLY A 312 1.88 -2.76 -6.03
N ILE A 313 1.38 -3.54 -5.07
CA ILE A 313 2.20 -4.21 -4.04
C ILE A 313 3.21 -5.15 -4.70
N LEU A 314 2.75 -6.00 -5.63
CA LEU A 314 3.61 -6.96 -6.34
C LEU A 314 4.64 -6.27 -7.22
N ALA A 315 4.25 -5.20 -7.92
CA ALA A 315 5.14 -4.38 -8.73
C ALA A 315 6.22 -3.71 -7.88
N GLY A 316 5.85 -3.15 -6.72
CA GLY A 316 6.79 -2.59 -5.76
C GLY A 316 7.80 -3.61 -5.26
N LEU A 317 7.34 -4.81 -4.89
CA LEU A 317 8.22 -5.94 -4.52
C LEU A 317 9.14 -6.37 -5.67
N ALA A 318 8.61 -6.53 -6.88
CA ALA A 318 9.40 -6.95 -8.04
C ALA A 318 10.54 -5.94 -8.32
N VAL A 319 10.24 -4.65 -8.29
CA VAL A 319 11.26 -3.60 -8.43
C VAL A 319 12.24 -3.62 -7.26
N GLY A 320 11.75 -3.76 -6.03
CA GLY A 320 12.59 -3.87 -4.84
C GLY A 320 13.61 -4.99 -4.92
N LEU A 321 13.21 -6.17 -5.43
CA LEU A 321 14.07 -7.34 -5.56
C LEU A 321 15.02 -7.25 -6.77
N LEU A 322 14.54 -6.75 -7.91
CA LEU A 322 15.34 -6.66 -9.14
C LEU A 322 16.37 -5.53 -9.10
N PHE A 323 16.05 -4.43 -8.41
CA PHE A 323 16.88 -3.23 -8.34
C PHE A 323 17.41 -2.97 -6.91
N ALA A 324 17.36 -3.97 -6.02
CA ALA A 324 18.01 -3.91 -4.72
C ALA A 324 19.50 -3.56 -4.90
N PRO A 325 20.07 -2.72 -4.03
CA PRO A 325 21.50 -2.38 -4.06
C PRO A 325 22.32 -3.56 -3.55
N SER A 326 22.40 -4.61 -4.36
CA SER A 326 23.16 -5.83 -4.13
C SER A 326 24.41 -5.78 -5.00
N GLU A 327 25.41 -4.98 -4.63
CA GLU A 327 26.75 -4.85 -5.26
C GLU A 327 26.83 -4.59 -6.79
N THR A 328 25.72 -4.62 -7.52
CA THR A 328 25.66 -4.46 -8.97
C THR A 328 25.57 -2.98 -9.32
N LYS A 329 26.73 -2.38 -9.53
CA LYS A 329 26.98 -1.02 -10.03
C LYS A 329 26.42 -0.72 -11.44
N SER A 330 25.34 -1.37 -11.89
CA SER A 330 25.01 -1.43 -13.33
C SER A 330 23.83 -0.55 -13.80
N LEU A 331 23.12 0.17 -12.93
CA LEU A 331 22.02 1.08 -13.36
C LEU A 331 22.05 2.47 -12.72
N SER A 332 23.20 2.89 -12.19
CA SER A 332 23.41 4.19 -11.54
C SER A 332 23.31 5.42 -12.46
N SER A 333 22.95 5.27 -13.74
CA SER A 333 22.77 6.41 -14.67
C SER A 333 21.43 7.14 -14.47
N LEU A 334 20.45 6.49 -13.84
CA LEU A 334 19.21 7.11 -13.38
C LEU A 334 19.35 7.32 -11.88
N ASN A 335 19.58 8.55 -11.42
CA ASN A 335 19.73 8.94 -10.01
C ASN A 335 18.47 8.68 -9.12
N LEU A 336 17.60 7.73 -9.50
CA LEU A 336 16.40 7.35 -8.78
C LEU A 336 16.75 6.25 -7.77
N SER A 337 16.35 6.47 -6.51
CA SER A 337 16.41 5.42 -5.49
C SER A 337 15.54 4.23 -5.90
N PRO A 338 15.96 2.97 -5.68
CA PRO A 338 15.13 1.78 -5.92
C PRO A 338 13.73 1.86 -5.27
N LEU A 339 13.61 2.53 -4.13
CA LEU A 339 12.32 2.76 -3.46
C LEU A 339 11.41 3.73 -4.23
N SER A 340 11.99 4.76 -4.85
CA SER A 340 11.24 5.67 -5.73
C SER A 340 10.75 4.96 -6.99
N LEU A 341 11.54 4.03 -7.53
CA LEU A 341 11.11 3.18 -8.64
C LEU A 341 9.97 2.25 -8.21
N ALA A 342 10.01 1.68 -7.00
CA ALA A 342 8.91 0.85 -6.49
C ALA A 342 7.60 1.64 -6.37
N PHE A 343 7.66 2.90 -5.92
CA PHE A 343 6.49 3.79 -5.91
C PHE A 343 5.96 4.06 -7.32
N VAL A 344 6.84 4.42 -8.26
CA VAL A 344 6.47 4.69 -9.65
C VAL A 344 5.86 3.45 -10.30
N ALA A 345 6.42 2.28 -10.04
CA ALA A 345 5.91 0.99 -10.51
C ALA A 345 4.50 0.69 -10.00
N GLY A 346 4.22 0.97 -8.73
CA GLY A 346 2.87 0.84 -8.17
C GLY A 346 1.87 1.85 -8.74
N TYR A 347 2.32 3.07 -9.00
CA TYR A 347 1.50 4.14 -9.60
C TYR A 347 1.17 3.87 -11.08
N ALA A 348 2.20 3.54 -11.87
CA ALA A 348 2.16 3.39 -13.33
C ALA A 348 2.28 1.92 -13.75
N ILE A 349 1.45 1.05 -13.18
CA ILE A 349 1.61 -0.39 -13.36
C ILE A 349 1.44 -0.88 -14.80
N GLU A 350 0.60 -0.20 -15.58
CA GLU A 350 0.41 -0.50 -17.01
C GLU A 350 1.70 -0.25 -17.79
N VAL A 351 2.42 0.83 -17.46
CA VAL A 351 3.72 1.15 -18.07
C VAL A 351 4.75 0.11 -17.67
N LEU A 352 4.73 -0.37 -16.42
CA LEU A 352 5.61 -1.43 -15.97
C LEU A 352 5.38 -2.73 -16.73
N PHE A 353 4.13 -3.20 -16.84
CA PHE A 353 3.83 -4.42 -17.61
C PHE A 353 4.20 -4.26 -19.08
N THR A 354 3.91 -3.10 -19.67
CA THR A 354 4.34 -2.78 -21.05
C THR A 354 5.86 -2.86 -21.20
N ALA A 355 6.62 -2.33 -20.24
CA ALA A 355 8.08 -2.38 -20.26
C ALA A 355 8.60 -3.82 -20.11
N ILE A 356 7.98 -4.63 -19.25
CA ILE A 356 8.32 -6.05 -19.10
C ILE A 356 8.02 -6.83 -20.39
N ASP A 357 6.87 -6.61 -21.01
CA ASP A 357 6.48 -7.26 -22.26
C ASP A 357 7.43 -6.89 -23.41
N GLN A 358 7.83 -5.61 -23.48
CA GLN A 358 8.84 -5.15 -24.42
C GLN A 358 10.21 -5.80 -24.18
N PHE A 359 10.62 -5.93 -22.92
CA PHE A 359 11.86 -6.60 -22.54
C PHE A 359 11.85 -8.10 -22.91
N ILE A 360 10.76 -8.81 -22.62
CA ILE A 360 10.56 -10.22 -23.01
C ILE A 360 10.60 -10.37 -24.54
N THR A 361 9.94 -9.45 -25.26
CA THR A 361 9.94 -9.45 -26.73
C THR A 361 11.32 -9.20 -27.31
N ALA A 362 12.11 -8.29 -26.71
CA ALA A 362 13.47 -7.99 -27.13
C ALA A 362 14.41 -9.20 -26.94
N ILE A 363 14.29 -9.92 -25.82
CA ILE A 363 15.05 -11.16 -25.58
C ILE A 363 14.61 -12.28 -26.53
N SER A 364 13.29 -12.42 -26.75
CA SER A 364 12.73 -13.43 -27.65
C SER A 364 13.13 -13.21 -29.12
N LYS A 365 13.44 -11.97 -29.52
CA LYS A 365 13.96 -11.61 -30.84
C LYS A 365 15.49 -11.72 -30.98
N GLY A 366 16.19 -12.39 -30.05
CA GLY A 366 17.63 -12.71 -30.16
C GLY A 366 17.98 -13.48 -31.44
N PRO A 367 19.22 -13.34 -31.95
CA PRO A 367 19.54 -13.25 -33.37
C PRO A 367 19.22 -14.54 -34.14
N ARG A 368 18.48 -14.39 -35.25
CA ARG A 368 18.44 -15.42 -36.29
C ARG A 368 19.87 -15.56 -36.83
N GLU A 369 20.50 -16.68 -36.52
CA GLU A 369 21.75 -17.13 -37.14
C GLU A 369 21.59 -17.01 -38.66
N GLY A 370 22.46 -16.21 -39.28
CA GLY A 370 22.62 -16.07 -40.73
C GLY A 370 23.84 -16.82 -41.20
#